data_AF-A0A945Z179-F1
#
_entry.id   AF-A0A945Z179-F1
#
_cell.length_a   1.000
_cell.length_b   1.000
_cell.length_c   1.000
_cell.angle_alpha   90.00
_cell.angle_beta   90.00
_cell.angle_gamma   90.00
#
_symmetry.space_group_name_H-M   'P 1'
#
loop_
_entity.id
_entity.type
_entity.pdbx_description
1 polymer ?
#
loop_
_entity_poly.entity_id
_entity_poly.type
_entity_poly.pdbx_seq_one_letter_code
_entity_poly.pdbx_strand_id
1 'polypeptide(L)'
;MAEDCNIVISNFEQTNVITVDGCVEIMTVGEQGPPGAAGSDKNLVFNQAIPAAVWTINHNLNKFPSVTVIDSSGRVVEGDVQYQDVDNLTIAFSGAFSGDASLN
;
A
#
# COMPACT_ATOMS: atom_id res chain seq x y z
N MET A 1 57.34 13.16 -11.49
CA MET A 1 56.19 13.95 -10.98
C MET A 1 54.97 13.18 -11.39
N ALA A 2 54.18 12.67 -10.45
CA ALA A 2 52.98 11.90 -10.78
C ALA A 2 51.91 12.86 -11.29
N GLU A 3 51.39 12.60 -12.46
CA GLU A 3 50.19 13.25 -12.97
C GLU A 3 49.00 12.59 -12.27
N ASP A 4 48.43 13.29 -11.28
CA ASP A 4 47.26 12.80 -10.56
C ASP A 4 46.06 12.78 -11.51
N CYS A 5 45.41 11.63 -11.63
CA CYS A 5 44.24 11.43 -12.46
C CYS A 5 43.11 12.39 -12.02
N ASN A 6 42.56 13.14 -12.97
CA ASN A 6 41.47 14.07 -12.70
C ASN A 6 40.12 13.38 -12.95
N ILE A 7 39.30 13.23 -11.90
CA ILE A 7 37.98 12.62 -12.00
C ILE A 7 36.97 13.66 -12.49
N VAL A 8 36.34 13.41 -13.64
CA VAL A 8 35.23 14.23 -14.15
C VAL A 8 33.94 13.42 -14.11
N ILE A 9 32.92 13.94 -13.41
CA ILE A 9 31.58 13.36 -13.36
C ILE A 9 30.67 14.16 -14.31
N SER A 10 30.09 13.50 -15.31
CA SER A 10 29.07 14.08 -16.19
C SER A 10 27.74 13.36 -16.01
N ASN A 11 26.65 14.13 -15.89
CA ASN A 11 25.31 13.59 -15.76
C ASN A 11 24.67 13.54 -17.14
N PHE A 12 24.22 12.35 -17.57
CA PHE A 12 23.46 12.17 -18.80
C PHE A 12 22.30 11.21 -18.53
N GLU A 13 21.07 11.65 -18.79
CA GLU A 13 19.81 10.88 -18.68
C GLU A 13 19.81 9.84 -17.55
N GLN A 14 19.66 10.31 -16.29
CA GLN A 14 19.54 9.47 -15.08
C GLN A 14 20.75 8.56 -14.77
N THR A 15 21.87 8.72 -15.48
CA THR A 15 23.14 8.04 -15.18
C THR A 15 24.29 9.02 -14.96
N ASN A 16 25.06 8.78 -13.89
CA ASN A 16 26.32 9.48 -13.64
C ASN A 16 27.44 8.72 -14.36
N VAL A 17 28.14 9.39 -15.28
CA VAL A 17 29.29 8.83 -16.00
C VAL A 17 30.56 9.35 -15.34
N ILE A 18 31.48 8.43 -14.99
CA ILE A 18 32.80 8.76 -14.42
C ILE A 18 33.85 8.50 -15.50
N THR A 19 34.68 9.50 -15.78
CA THR A 19 35.84 9.34 -16.70
C THR A 19 37.13 9.45 -15.90
N VAL A 20 38.04 8.47 -16.09
CA VAL A 20 39.35 8.38 -15.41
C VAL A 20 40.42 8.27 -16.50
N ASP A 21 41.35 9.22 -16.56
CA ASP A 21 42.46 9.27 -17.54
C ASP A 21 42.05 9.04 -19.01
N GLY A 22 40.88 9.55 -19.40
CA GLY A 22 40.39 9.47 -20.78
C GLY A 22 39.88 8.08 -21.21
N CYS A 23 39.93 7.06 -20.34
CA CYS A 23 39.25 5.79 -20.54
C CYS A 23 37.87 5.85 -19.91
N VAL A 24 36.85 5.45 -20.67
CA VAL A 24 35.47 5.35 -20.17
C VAL A 24 35.26 3.94 -19.65
N GLU A 25 35.32 3.75 -18.33
CA GLU A 25 34.81 2.52 -17.72
C GLU A 25 33.37 2.74 -17.28
N ILE A 26 32.44 2.45 -18.20
CA ILE A 26 31.02 2.47 -17.88
C ILE A 26 30.73 1.25 -16.99
N MET A 27 30.60 1.45 -15.68
CA MET A 27 29.85 0.50 -14.85
C MET A 27 28.37 0.67 -15.21
N THR A 28 27.93 0.06 -16.33
CA THR A 28 26.52 0.06 -16.69
C THR A 28 25.77 -0.74 -15.63
N VAL A 29 24.99 -0.06 -14.79
CA VAL A 29 23.93 -0.75 -14.04
C VAL A 29 23.03 -1.40 -15.09
N GLY A 30 22.77 -2.70 -14.96
CA GLY A 30 21.89 -3.41 -15.91
C GLY A 30 20.53 -2.72 -15.98
N GLU A 31 19.89 -2.74 -17.16
CA GLU A 31 18.56 -2.15 -17.32
C GLU A 31 17.61 -2.72 -16.27
N GLN A 32 16.85 -1.85 -15.59
CA GLN A 32 15.79 -2.28 -14.70
C GLN A 32 14.86 -3.20 -15.50
N GLY A 33 14.55 -4.38 -14.95
CA GLY A 33 13.56 -5.26 -15.55
C GLY A 33 12.21 -4.55 -15.74
N PRO A 34 11.36 -5.03 -16.66
CA PRO A 34 10.04 -4.44 -16.87
C PRO A 34 9.28 -4.38 -15.53
N PRO A 35 8.51 -3.30 -15.28
CA PRO A 35 7.61 -3.25 -14.14
C PRO A 35 6.77 -4.52 -14.05
N GLY A 36 6.60 -5.06 -12.84
CA GLY A 36 5.71 -6.19 -12.60
C GLY A 36 4.28 -5.85 -13.05
N ALA A 37 3.48 -6.88 -13.33
CA ALA A 37 2.07 -6.70 -13.65
C ALA A 37 1.36 -5.90 -12.55
N ALA A 38 0.55 -4.90 -12.93
CA ALA A 38 -0.24 -4.14 -11.98
C ALA A 38 -1.23 -5.08 -11.27
N GLY A 39 -1.12 -5.19 -9.94
CA GLY A 39 -2.11 -5.88 -9.13
C GLY A 39 -3.39 -5.04 -9.05
N SER A 40 -4.56 -5.67 -9.25
CA SER A 40 -5.84 -5.06 -8.92
C SER A 40 -6.25 -5.55 -7.53
N ASP A 41 -6.07 -4.70 -6.53
CA ASP A 41 -6.54 -4.99 -5.18
C ASP A 41 -8.00 -4.59 -5.02
N LYS A 42 -8.83 -5.48 -4.46
CA LYS A 42 -10.25 -5.23 -4.21
C LYS A 42 -10.45 -4.65 -2.82
N ASN A 43 -11.36 -3.69 -2.69
CA ASN A 43 -11.76 -3.11 -1.41
C ASN A 43 -13.28 -2.89 -1.34
N LEU A 44 -13.79 -2.66 -0.13
CA LEU A 44 -15.18 -2.28 0.13
C LEU A 44 -15.23 -1.19 1.22
N VAL A 45 -16.14 -0.23 1.06
CA VAL A 45 -16.61 0.62 2.15
C VAL A 45 -18.07 0.26 2.45
N PHE A 46 -18.32 -0.25 3.65
CA PHE A 46 -19.66 -0.60 4.13
C PHE A 46 -20.22 0.53 5.00
N ASN A 47 -21.37 1.09 4.64
CA ASN A 47 -22.03 2.14 5.41
C ASN A 47 -23.11 1.57 6.33
N GLN A 48 -22.94 1.79 7.63
CA GLN A 48 -23.95 1.52 8.66
C GLN A 48 -24.67 2.82 9.03
N ALA A 49 -25.74 3.14 8.32
CA ALA A 49 -26.50 4.38 8.53
C ALA A 49 -27.25 4.42 9.89
N ILE A 50 -27.73 3.26 10.36
CA ILE A 50 -28.51 3.15 11.60
C ILE A 50 -27.61 2.56 12.69
N PRO A 51 -27.47 3.21 13.87
CA PRO A 51 -26.61 2.71 14.93
C PRO A 51 -26.93 1.28 15.33
N ALA A 52 -25.92 0.40 15.28
CA ALA A 52 -26.02 -1.00 15.68
C ALA A 52 -24.76 -1.42 16.44
N ALA A 53 -24.92 -2.31 17.43
CA ALA A 53 -23.80 -2.87 18.18
C ALA A 53 -23.15 -4.06 17.46
N VAL A 54 -23.83 -4.64 16.46
CA VAL A 54 -23.33 -5.75 15.64
C VAL A 54 -23.55 -5.42 14.18
N TRP A 55 -22.49 -5.42 13.39
CA TRP A 55 -22.53 -5.18 11.95
C TRP A 55 -22.21 -6.48 11.22
N THR A 56 -23.12 -6.95 10.37
CA THR A 56 -22.90 -8.13 9.51
C THR A 56 -22.63 -7.64 8.10
N ILE A 57 -21.45 -7.97 7.57
CA ILE A 57 -20.95 -7.42 6.31
C ILE A 57 -20.64 -8.58 5.36
N ASN A 58 -21.35 -8.62 4.22
CA ASN A 58 -21.01 -9.44 3.06
C ASN A 58 -20.25 -8.55 2.07
N HIS A 59 -18.98 -8.86 1.82
CA HIS A 59 -18.07 -8.01 1.06
C HIS A 59 -17.61 -8.56 -0.29
N ASN A 60 -17.76 -9.86 -0.58
CA ASN A 60 -17.42 -10.46 -1.88
C ASN A 60 -15.99 -10.16 -2.38
N LEU A 61 -15.02 -10.06 -1.46
CA LEU A 61 -13.63 -9.73 -1.79
C LEU A 61 -12.80 -11.00 -2.06
N ASN A 62 -13.32 -12.18 -1.73
CA ASN A 62 -12.64 -13.46 -1.80
C ASN A 62 -11.27 -13.43 -1.07
N LYS A 63 -11.25 -12.82 0.13
CA LYS A 63 -10.12 -12.74 1.05
C LYS A 63 -10.60 -12.39 2.47
N PHE A 64 -9.71 -12.47 3.45
CA PHE A 64 -9.95 -11.93 4.80
C PHE A 64 -9.34 -10.52 4.89
N PRO A 65 -10.09 -9.44 4.56
CA PRO A 65 -9.55 -8.09 4.48
C PRO A 65 -9.25 -7.51 5.86
N SER A 66 -8.32 -6.56 5.96
CA SER A 66 -8.19 -5.71 7.14
C SER A 66 -9.43 -4.81 7.28
N VAL A 67 -9.89 -4.60 8.51
CA VAL A 67 -11.09 -3.80 8.79
C VAL A 67 -10.72 -2.57 9.60
N THR A 68 -11.12 -1.39 9.13
CA THR A 68 -11.08 -0.14 9.92
C THR A 68 -12.49 0.43 10.00
N VAL A 69 -12.99 0.69 11.20
CA VAL A 69 -14.31 1.28 11.41
C VAL A 69 -14.16 2.73 11.84
N ILE A 70 -14.91 3.62 11.19
CA ILE A 70 -14.97 5.05 11.48
C ILE A 70 -16.41 5.37 11.88
N ASP A 71 -16.62 5.88 13.09
CA ASP A 71 -17.95 6.30 13.56
C ASP A 71 -18.46 7.55 12.83
N SER A 72 -19.73 7.89 13.02
CA SER A 72 -20.36 9.07 12.41
C SER A 72 -19.77 10.41 12.89
N SER A 73 -18.91 10.40 13.92
CA SER A 73 -18.16 11.57 14.38
C SER A 73 -16.76 11.64 13.76
N GLY A 74 -16.42 10.73 12.84
CA GLY A 74 -15.13 10.68 12.14
C GLY A 74 -14.01 10.05 12.96
N ARG A 75 -14.31 9.27 14.01
CA ARG A 75 -13.31 8.63 14.87
C ARG A 75 -13.17 7.16 14.55
N VAL A 76 -11.94 6.66 14.55
CA VAL A 76 -11.70 5.23 14.46
C VAL A 76 -12.20 4.56 15.75
N VAL A 77 -12.97 3.49 15.60
CA VAL A 77 -13.47 2.67 16.69
C VAL A 77 -13.06 1.22 16.49
N GLU A 78 -12.64 0.57 17.57
CA GLU A 78 -12.31 -0.85 17.57
C GLU A 78 -13.52 -1.68 18.03
N GLY A 79 -13.72 -2.81 17.35
CA GLY A 79 -14.71 -3.83 17.70
C GLY A 79 -14.11 -5.22 17.56
N ASP A 80 -14.82 -6.22 18.08
CA ASP A 80 -14.46 -7.63 17.89
C ASP A 80 -14.83 -8.06 16.47
N VAL A 81 -13.82 -8.27 15.62
CA VAL A 81 -13.99 -8.67 14.22
C VAL A 81 -13.90 -10.19 14.13
N GLN A 82 -14.99 -10.81 13.67
CA GLN A 82 -15.07 -12.25 13.46
C GLN A 82 -15.37 -12.53 11.98
N TYR A 83 -14.42 -13.16 11.29
CA TYR A 83 -14.64 -13.66 9.93
C TYR A 83 -15.46 -14.94 9.99
N GLN A 84 -16.60 -14.96 9.29
CA GLN A 84 -17.45 -16.14 9.20
C GLN A 84 -16.99 -17.03 8.03
N ASP A 85 -16.63 -16.41 6.92
CA ASP A 85 -16.01 -17.05 5.75
C ASP A 85 -15.21 -16.02 4.93
N VAL A 86 -14.84 -16.39 3.70
CA VAL A 86 -13.97 -15.61 2.81
C VAL A 86 -14.65 -14.35 2.22
N ASP A 87 -15.98 -14.24 2.35
CA ASP A 87 -16.77 -13.13 1.84
C ASP A 87 -17.64 -12.45 2.91
N ASN A 88 -17.69 -13.01 4.13
CA ASN A 88 -18.57 -12.55 5.20
C ASN A 88 -17.83 -12.38 6.53
N LEU A 89 -18.14 -11.28 7.23
CA LEU A 89 -17.66 -11.03 8.58
C LEU A 89 -18.72 -10.34 9.45
N THR A 90 -18.49 -10.38 10.75
CA THR A 90 -19.26 -9.66 11.77
C THR A 90 -18.34 -8.80 12.61
N ILE A 91 -18.80 -7.61 12.98
CA ILE A 91 -18.09 -6.71 13.91
C ILE A 91 -19.01 -6.43 15.09
N ALA A 92 -18.57 -6.75 16.29
CA ALA A 92 -19.31 -6.51 17.52
C ALA A 92 -18.65 -5.41 18.38
N PHE A 93 -19.45 -4.50 18.91
CA PHE A 93 -19.02 -3.38 19.73
C PHE A 93 -19.67 -3.40 21.11
N SER A 94 -19.07 -2.72 22.09
CA SER A 94 -19.68 -2.54 23.42
C SER A 94 -20.89 -1.59 23.43
N GLY A 95 -21.10 -0.85 22.35
CA GLY A 95 -22.21 0.10 22.18
C GLY A 95 -22.61 0.23 20.71
N ALA A 96 -23.78 0.79 20.45
CA ALA A 96 -24.26 0.97 19.08
C ALA A 96 -23.57 2.14 18.39
N PHE A 97 -22.98 1.88 17.21
CA PHE A 97 -22.37 2.89 16.36
C PHE A 97 -23.03 2.89 14.98
N SER A 98 -23.13 4.09 14.39
CA SER A 98 -23.31 4.30 12.95
C SER A 98 -22.01 4.83 12.37
N GLY A 99 -21.74 4.59 11.09
CA GLY A 99 -20.51 5.02 10.44
C GLY A 99 -20.16 4.13 9.25
N ASP A 100 -18.87 4.02 8.96
CA ASP A 100 -18.34 3.27 7.82
C ASP A 100 -17.29 2.24 8.25
N ALA A 101 -17.30 1.07 7.63
CA ALA A 101 -16.23 0.09 7.73
C ALA A 101 -15.48 0.01 6.39
N SER A 102 -14.19 0.32 6.39
CA SER A 102 -13.29 0.16 5.25
C SER A 102 -12.60 -1.19 5.30
N LEU A 103 -12.74 -1.97 4.24
CA LEU A 103 -12.19 -3.33 4.07
C LEU A 103 -11.18 -3.34 2.92
N ASN A 104 -9.92 -3.68 3.18
CA ASN A 104 -8.84 -3.76 2.20
C ASN A 104 -7.96 -5.00 2.40
#